data_AF-A0A6J6XA26-F1
#
_entry.id   AF-A0A6J6XA26-F1
#
_cell.length_a   1.000
_cell.length_b   1.000
_cell.length_c   1.000
_cell.angle_alpha   90.00
_cell.angle_beta   90.00
_cell.angle_gamma   90.00
#
_symmetry.space_group_name_H-M   'P 1'
#
loop_
_entity.id
_entity.type
_entity.pdbx_description
1 polymer ?
#
loop_
_entity_poly.entity_id
_entity_poly.type
_entity_poly.pdbx_seq_one_letter_code
_entity_poly.pdbx_strand_id
1 'polypeptide(L)'
;MLDTEVAPVWASMHGISEPSLEALAANADIRAAIQGDVDHVNAQFSKAEGIKRFTILSAEWEADSEELTPTMKLKRRGISAKYAAEIEALYS
;
A
#
# COMPACT_ATOMS: atom_id res chain seq x y z
N MET A 1 -0.54 -0.98 -2.69
CA MET A 1 -1.99 -1.08 -2.89
C MET A 1 -2.47 -2.35 -2.21
N LEU A 2 -3.76 -2.41 -1.89
CA LEU A 2 -4.38 -3.66 -1.47
C LEU A 2 -4.79 -4.46 -2.71
N ASP A 3 -4.65 -5.77 -2.64
CA ASP A 3 -5.11 -6.70 -3.68
C ASP A 3 -6.65 -6.76 -3.66
N THR A 4 -7.28 -6.56 -4.82
CA THR A 4 -8.74 -6.49 -4.99
C THR A 4 -9.44 -7.80 -4.62
N GLU A 5 -8.78 -8.94 -4.79
CA GLU A 5 -9.35 -10.25 -4.53
C GLU A 5 -9.07 -10.70 -3.09
N VAL A 6 -7.86 -10.44 -2.59
CA VAL A 6 -7.41 -10.93 -1.28
C VAL A 6 -7.85 -10.05 -0.13
N ALA A 7 -7.83 -8.72 -0.29
CA ALA A 7 -8.10 -7.81 0.83
C ALA A 7 -9.52 -7.93 1.40
N PRO A 8 -10.61 -8.05 0.60
CA PRO A 8 -11.95 -8.25 1.13
C PRO A 8 -12.12 -9.58 1.88
N VAL A 9 -11.43 -10.63 1.43
CA VAL A 9 -11.45 -11.95 2.09
C VAL A 9 -10.76 -11.87 3.44
N TRP A 10 -9.56 -11.27 3.49
CA TRP A 10 -8.84 -11.05 4.74
C TRP A 10 -9.66 -10.21 5.73
N ALA A 11 -10.29 -9.14 5.24
CA ALA A 11 -11.15 -8.26 6.02
C ALA A 11 -12.32 -9.03 6.65
N SER A 12 -13.01 -9.85 5.86
CA SER A 12 -14.11 -10.69 6.33
C SER A 12 -13.69 -11.67 7.42
N MET A 13 -12.50 -12.28 7.29
CA MET A 13 -11.95 -13.18 8.31
C MET A 13 -11.65 -12.49 9.65
N HIS A 14 -11.39 -11.18 9.60
CA HIS A 14 -11.10 -10.35 10.77
C HIS A 14 -12.32 -9.57 11.28
N GLY A 15 -13.52 -9.88 10.78
CA GLY A 15 -14.77 -9.25 11.21
C GLY A 15 -14.99 -7.83 10.64
N ILE A 16 -14.20 -7.41 9.66
CA ILE A 16 -14.37 -6.12 8.97
C ILE A 16 -15.45 -6.29 7.91
N SER A 17 -16.55 -5.56 8.07
CA SER A 17 -17.75 -5.70 7.23
C SER A 17 -17.76 -4.83 5.97
N GLU A 18 -16.78 -3.93 5.79
CA GLU A 18 -16.71 -3.05 4.62
C GLU A 18 -15.84 -3.68 3.52
N PRO A 19 -16.40 -4.00 2.34
CA PRO A 19 -15.64 -4.65 1.27
C PRO A 19 -14.90 -3.67 0.34
N SER A 20 -15.13 -2.35 0.47
CA SER A 20 -14.53 -1.38 -0.46
C SER A 20 -13.04 -1.19 -0.16
N LEU A 21 -12.21 -1.21 -1.20
CA LEU A 21 -10.76 -1.01 -1.03
C LEU A 21 -10.40 0.34 -0.40
N GLU A 22 -11.25 1.36 -0.59
CA GLU A 22 -11.10 2.67 0.03
C GLU A 22 -11.25 2.59 1.55
N ALA A 23 -12.31 1.92 2.03
CA ALA A 23 -12.52 1.71 3.46
C ALA A 23 -11.43 0.82 4.04
N LEU A 24 -11.05 -0.25 3.31
CA LEU A 24 -10.00 -1.17 3.74
C LEU A 24 -8.62 -0.49 3.80
N ALA A 25 -8.28 0.39 2.87
CA ALA A 25 -7.02 1.14 2.88
C ALA A 25 -6.94 2.14 4.03
N ALA A 26 -8.09 2.67 4.48
CA ALA A 26 -8.19 3.55 5.64
C ALA A 26 -8.36 2.80 6.98
N ASN A 27 -8.59 1.49 6.95
CA ASN A 27 -8.91 0.70 8.13
C ASN A 27 -7.67 0.50 9.04
N ALA A 28 -7.87 0.76 10.33
CA ALA A 28 -6.80 0.69 11.33
C ALA A 28 -6.25 -0.74 11.55
N ASP A 29 -7.11 -1.77 11.46
CA ASP A 29 -6.71 -3.17 11.65
C ASP A 29 -5.88 -3.67 10.47
N ILE A 30 -6.25 -3.31 9.24
CA ILE A 30 -5.44 -3.58 8.04
C ILE A 30 -4.10 -2.88 8.13
N ARG A 31 -4.11 -1.60 8.52
CA ARG A 31 -2.88 -0.84 8.69
C ARG A 31 -1.98 -1.46 9.76
N ALA A 32 -2.56 -1.95 10.86
CA ALA A 32 -1.82 -2.62 11.93
C ALA A 32 -1.23 -3.96 11.46
N ALA A 33 -1.97 -4.75 10.70
CA ALA A 33 -1.47 -6.00 10.12
C ALA A 33 -0.25 -5.75 9.22
N ILE A 34 -0.36 -4.79 8.29
CA ILE A 34 0.74 -4.41 7.40
C ILE A 34 1.91 -3.82 8.19
N GLN A 35 1.65 -3.03 9.24
CA GLN A 35 2.70 -2.51 10.11
C GLN A 35 3.49 -3.64 10.78
N GLY A 36 2.83 -4.71 11.22
CA GLY A 36 3.49 -5.89 11.79
C GLY A 36 4.47 -6.55 10.81
N ASP A 37 4.07 -6.69 9.55
CA ASP A 37 4.95 -7.22 8.50
C ASP A 37 6.12 -6.26 8.19
N VAL A 38 5.85 -4.95 8.13
CA VAL A 38 6.88 -3.92 7.96
C VAL A 38 7.89 -3.96 9.11
N ASP A 39 7.44 -4.11 10.35
CA ASP A 39 8.29 -4.20 11.53
C ASP A 39 9.15 -5.46 11.51
N HIS A 40 8.57 -6.60 11.10
CA HIS A 40 9.30 -7.85 10.91
C HIS A 40 10.42 -7.71 9.87
N VAL A 41 10.13 -7.08 8.73
CA VAL A 41 11.13 -6.85 7.68
C VAL A 41 12.19 -5.87 8.17
N ASN A 42 11.80 -4.75 8.79
CA ASN A 42 12.71 -3.74 9.33
C ASN A 42 13.69 -4.32 10.36
N ALA A 43 13.31 -5.34 11.13
CA ALA A 43 14.19 -6.02 12.07
C ALA A 43 15.42 -6.68 11.41
N GLN A 44 15.38 -6.90 10.10
CA GLN A 44 16.48 -7.49 9.31
C GLN A 44 17.44 -6.44 8.74
N PHE A 45 17.12 -5.15 8.85
CA PHE A 45 17.90 -4.06 8.27
C PHE A 45 18.41 -3.08 9.33
N SER A 46 19.38 -2.25 8.96
CA SER A 46 19.79 -1.14 9.82
C SER A 46 18.65 -0.12 9.96
N LYS A 47 18.66 0.66 11.05
CA LYS A 47 17.67 1.74 11.25
C LYS A 47 17.67 2.78 10.13
N ALA A 48 18.79 2.93 9.42
CA ALA A 48 18.91 3.86 8.29
C ALA A 48 18.22 3.34 7.02
N GLU A 49 18.14 2.02 6.85
CA GLU A 49 17.60 1.34 5.67
C GLU A 49 16.14 0.89 5.86
N GLY A 50 15.63 0.91 7.09
CA GLY A 50 14.25 0.55 7.39
C GLY A 50 13.20 1.50 6.82
N ILE A 51 12.03 0.94 6.53
CA ILE A 51 10.82 1.67 6.12
C ILE A 51 10.33 2.49 7.32
N LYS A 52 10.33 3.82 7.19
CA LYS A 52 9.94 4.73 8.28
C LYS A 52 8.45 5.05 8.29
N ARG A 53 7.87 5.24 7.10
CA ARG A 53 6.47 5.60 6.89
C ARG A 53 6.00 4.98 5.57
N PHE A 54 4.74 4.59 5.52
CA PHE A 54 4.10 4.05 4.32
C PHE A 54 2.64 4.51 4.24
N THR A 55 2.11 4.53 3.03
CA THR A 55 0.71 4.80 2.73
C THR A 55 0.13 3.61 1.97
N ILE A 56 -1.08 3.19 2.35
CA ILE A 56 -1.82 2.13 1.66
C ILE A 56 -2.70 2.81 0.61
N LEU A 57 -2.49 2.46 -0.65
CA LEU A 57 -3.31 2.94 -1.76
C LEU A 57 -4.53 2.03 -1.94
N SER A 58 -5.71 2.63 -2.12
CA SER A 58 -6.95 1.93 -2.50
C SER A 58 -7.05 1.63 -3.99
N ALA A 59 -6.24 2.31 -4.82
CA ALA A 59 -6.21 2.13 -6.26
C ALA A 59 -5.30 0.96 -6.67
N GLU A 60 -5.84 0.11 -7.53
CA GLU A 60 -5.09 -0.95 -8.22
C GLU A 60 -4.35 -0.38 -9.45
N TRP A 61 -3.19 -0.96 -9.79
CA TRP A 61 -2.43 -0.59 -10.98
C TRP A 61 -2.57 -1.63 -12.07
N GLU A 62 -3.07 -1.20 -13.21
CA GLU A 62 -3.18 -2.03 -14.41
C GLU A 62 -1.86 -2.13 -15.18
N ALA A 63 -1.70 -3.18 -15.97
CA ALA A 63 -0.58 -3.30 -16.89
C ALA A 63 -0.64 -2.19 -17.97
N ASP A 64 0.52 -1.66 -18.34
CA ASP A 64 0.65 -0.51 -19.27
C ASP A 64 -0.10 0.78 -18.86
N SER A 65 -0.31 0.98 -17.57
CA SER A 65 -0.84 2.22 -16.98
C SER A 65 0.20 3.34 -16.88
N GLU A 66 -0.14 4.47 -16.24
CA GLU A 66 0.84 5.52 -15.93
C GLU A 66 1.89 5.05 -14.92
N GLU A 67 1.53 4.04 -14.12
CA GLU A 67 2.31 3.50 -13.02
C GLU A 67 3.16 2.29 -13.42
N LEU A 68 2.72 1.52 -14.40
CA LEU A 68 3.36 0.26 -14.81
C LEU A 68 3.63 0.19 -16.32
N THR A 69 4.75 -0.42 -16.71
CA THR A 69 4.99 -0.85 -18.10
C THR A 69 4.09 -2.03 -18.47
N PRO A 70 3.99 -2.39 -19.77
CA PRO A 70 3.32 -3.65 -20.17
C PRO A 70 3.92 -4.89 -19.49
N THR A 71 5.19 -4.81 -19.09
CA THR A 71 5.92 -5.86 -18.35
C THR A 71 5.88 -5.68 -16.84
N MET A 72 4.92 -4.89 -16.32
CA MET A 72 4.72 -4.64 -14.88
C MET A 72 5.92 -4.03 -14.14
N LYS A 73 6.80 -3.32 -14.84
CA LYS A 73 7.88 -2.54 -14.22
C LYS A 73 7.35 -1.16 -13.81
N LEU A 74 7.85 -0.65 -12.69
CA LEU A 74 7.46 0.66 -12.15
C LEU A 74 7.87 1.82 -13.07
N LYS A 75 6.90 2.63 -13.48
CA LYS A 75 7.08 3.94 -14.14
C LYS A 75 7.17 5.04 -13.07
N ARG A 76 8.35 5.19 -12.45
CA ARG A 76 8.58 6.13 -11.33
C ARG A 76 8.03 7.54 -11.57
N ARG A 77 8.20 8.10 -12.79
CA ARG A 77 7.72 9.45 -13.11
C ARG A 77 6.19 9.56 -13.04
N GLY A 78 5.46 8.56 -13.53
CA GLY A 78 4.00 8.54 -13.48
C GLY A 78 3.52 8.38 -12.04
N ILE A 79 4.12 7.46 -11.29
CA ILE A 79 3.82 7.24 -9.86
C ILE A 79 4.03 8.53 -9.06
N SER A 80 5.19 9.19 -9.20
CA SER A 80 5.51 10.41 -8.47
C SER A 80 4.59 11.59 -8.83
N ALA A 81 4.10 11.66 -10.07
CA ALA A 81 3.17 12.70 -10.49
C ALA A 81 1.76 12.43 -9.95
N LYS A 82 1.27 11.19 -10.06
CA LYS A 82 -0.08 10.81 -9.64
C LYS A 82 -0.27 10.84 -8.12
N TYR A 83 0.73 10.39 -7.37
CA TYR A 83 0.67 10.27 -5.90
C TYR A 83 1.50 11.34 -5.18
N ALA A 84 1.63 12.52 -5.80
CA ALA A 84 2.45 13.59 -5.25
C ALA A 84 2.00 14.00 -3.83
N ALA A 85 0.68 14.07 -3.60
CA ALA A 85 0.11 14.46 -2.33
C ALA A 85 0.38 13.43 -1.22
N GLU A 86 0.23 12.14 -1.53
CA GLU A 86 0.50 11.05 -0.60
C GLU A 86 2.00 10.96 -0.28
N ILE A 87 2.86 11.18 -1.28
CA ILE A 87 4.30 11.24 -1.08
C ILE A 87 4.68 12.43 -0.20
N GLU A 88 4.12 13.61 -0.45
CA GLU A 88 4.35 14.81 0.38
C GLU A 88 3.90 14.59 1.83
N ALA A 89 2.73 13.97 2.03
CA ALA A 89 2.22 13.61 3.35
C ALA A 89 3.17 12.66 4.12
N LEU A 90 3.97 11.84 3.44
CA LEU A 90 4.97 10.99 4.08
C LEU A 90 6.21 11.75 4.57
N TYR A 91 6.51 12.92 3.99
CA TYR A 91 7.72 13.70 4.30
C TYR A 91 7.49 14.96 5.12
N SER A 92 6.23 15.37 5.29
CA SER A 92 5.84 16.35 6.33
C SER A 92 5.96 15.79 7.75
#